data_AF-A0A357TDC6-F1
#
_entry.id   AF-A0A357TDC6-F1
#
_cell.length_a   1.000
_cell.length_b   1.000
_cell.length_c   1.000
_cell.angle_alpha   90.00
_cell.angle_beta   90.00
_cell.angle_gamma   90.00
#
_symmetry.space_group_name_H-M   'P 1'
#
loop_
_entity.id
_entity.type
_entity.pdbx_description
1 polymer ?
#
loop_
_entity_poly.entity_id
_entity_poly.type
_entity_poly.pdbx_seq_one_letter_code
_entity_poly.pdbx_strand_id
1 'polypeptide(L)' 'VYRLLGKKPLSVTKLPTANQPLLNGDIGYHIRTGGHSVDPYDWDQFIQFANRHLKL' A
#
# COMPACT_ATOMS: atom_id res chain seq x y z
N VAL A 1 -13.03 -1.15 10.13
CA VAL A 1 -13.94 -1.77 9.14
C VAL A 1 -13.38 -3.05 8.55
N TYR A 2 -12.24 -3.07 7.82
CA TYR A 2 -11.69 -4.28 7.18
C TYR A 2 -11.60 -5.54 8.07
N ARG A 3 -11.24 -5.40 9.35
CA ARG A 3 -11.24 -6.52 10.31
C ARG A 3 -12.63 -7.18 10.47
N LEU A 4 -13.70 -6.39 10.43
CA LEU A 4 -15.08 -6.88 10.48
C LEU A 4 -15.43 -7.74 9.25
N LEU A 5 -14.71 -7.55 8.14
CA LEU A 5 -14.89 -8.29 6.89
C LEU A 5 -13.90 -9.46 6.76
N GLY A 6 -13.22 -9.86 7.85
CA GLY A 6 -12.23 -10.95 7.84
C GLY A 6 -10.91 -10.62 7.13
N LYS A 7 -10.66 -9.34 6.82
CA LYS A 7 -9.43 -8.89 6.14
C LYS A 7 -8.34 -8.48 7.13
N LYS A 8 -7.08 -8.68 6.74
CA LYS A 8 -5.89 -8.28 7.51
C LYS A 8 -5.80 -6.75 7.54
N PRO A 9 -5.86 -6.12 8.74
CA PRO A 9 -5.69 -4.68 8.86
C PRO A 9 -4.22 -4.29 8.60
N LEU A 10 -3.96 -2.99 8.39
CA LEU A 10 -2.60 -2.46 8.45
C LEU A 10 -2.00 -2.73 9.84
N SER A 11 -0.77 -3.26 9.86
CA SER A 11 -0.07 -3.65 11.10
C SER A 11 0.66 -2.48 11.77
N VAL A 12 0.48 -1.25 11.29
CA VAL A 12 1.17 -0.05 11.80
C VAL A 12 0.18 1.00 12.27
N THR A 13 0.56 1.71 13.33
CA THR A 13 -0.19 2.87 13.88
C THR A 13 0.58 4.18 13.74
N LYS A 14 1.81 4.11 13.22
CA LYS A 14 2.65 5.27 12.89
C LYS A 14 2.88 5.31 11.39
N LEU A 15 3.13 6.51 10.86
CA LEU A 15 3.56 6.69 9.48
C LEU A 15 4.84 5.89 9.23
N PRO A 16 4.89 5.05 8.18
CA PRO A 16 6.13 4.42 7.77
C PRO A 16 7.08 5.47 7.20
N THR A 17 8.37 5.13 7.18
CA THR A 17 9.37 5.91 6.45
C THR A 17 8.98 6.03 4.98
N ALA A 18 9.24 7.19 4.38
CA ALA A 18 9.00 7.39 2.96
C ALA A 18 9.74 6.34 2.12
N ASN A 19 9.12 5.95 1.01
CA ASN A 19 9.59 4.94 0.07
C ASN A 19 9.72 3.52 0.67
N GLN A 20 8.99 3.22 1.75
CA GLN A 20 8.90 1.88 2.37
C GLN A 20 7.43 1.41 2.39
N PRO A 21 6.94 0.83 1.28
CA PRO A 21 5.51 0.56 1.09
C PRO A 21 5.07 -0.70 1.87
N LEU A 22 3.87 -0.65 2.44
CA LEU A 22 3.23 -1.76 3.14
C LEU A 22 2.25 -2.45 2.19
N LEU A 23 2.72 -3.49 1.47
CA LEU A 23 1.94 -4.17 0.41
C LEU A 23 1.58 -5.63 0.73
N ASN A 24 1.87 -6.11 1.94
CA ASN A 24 1.73 -7.52 2.33
C ASN A 24 0.36 -7.91 2.91
N GLY A 25 -0.50 -6.93 3.19
CA GLY A 25 -1.84 -7.15 3.76
C GLY A 25 -2.96 -7.01 2.73
N ASP A 26 -4.20 -7.11 3.20
CA ASP A 26 -5.39 -6.82 2.38
C ASP A 26 -5.62 -5.30 2.19
N ILE A 27 -4.83 -4.47 2.87
CA ILE A 27 -4.82 -3.02 2.77
C ILE A 27 -3.38 -2.62 2.45
N GLY A 28 -3.19 -1.86 1.38
CA GLY A 28 -1.91 -1.26 1.00
C GLY A 28 -1.76 0.17 1.53
N TYR A 29 -0.56 0.56 1.93
CA TYR A 29 -0.21 1.96 2.20
C TYR A 29 1.21 2.25 1.73
N HIS A 30 1.41 3.34 1.00
CA HIS A 30 2.74 3.89 0.75
C HIS A 30 2.72 5.41 0.87
N ILE A 31 3.86 5.95 1.27
CA ILE A 31 4.16 7.38 1.20
C ILE A 31 5.50 7.53 0.51
N ARG A 32 5.59 8.48 -0.42
CA ARG A 32 6.78 8.74 -1.21
C ARG A 32 7.38 10.10 -0.85
N THR A 33 8.69 10.24 -1.00
CA THR A 33 9.33 11.57 -0.97
C THR A 33 8.91 12.40 -2.19
N GLY A 34 8.75 13.71 -2.02
CA GLY A 34 8.35 14.62 -3.09
C GLY A 34 7.14 15.47 -2.70
N GLY A 35 6.40 15.96 -3.69
CA GLY A 35 5.20 16.78 -3.52
C GLY A 35 3.94 16.13 -4.10
N HIS A 36 2.89 16.92 -4.28
CA HIS A 36 1.62 16.46 -4.84
C HIS A 36 1.74 16.15 -6.33
N SER A 37 1.90 14.87 -6.66
CA SER A 37 2.01 14.32 -8.01
C SER A 37 1.72 12.82 -7.96
N VAL A 38 1.61 12.19 -9.14
CA VAL A 38 1.70 10.74 -9.31
C VAL A 38 2.93 10.46 -10.15
N ASP A 39 3.96 9.87 -9.56
CA ASP A 39 5.25 9.63 -10.20
C ASP A 39 5.39 8.15 -10.60
N PRO A 40 6.37 7.78 -11.44
CA PRO A 40 6.61 6.39 -11.82
C PRO A 40 6.71 5.42 -10.63
N TYR A 41 7.31 5.85 -9.52
CA TYR A 41 7.38 5.04 -8.30
C TYR A 41 5.99 4.68 -7.73
N ASP A 42 5.02 5.59 -7.83
CA ASP A 42 3.66 5.34 -7.34
C ASP A 42 3.00 4.24 -8.17
N TRP A 43 3.17 4.29 -9.50
CA TRP A 43 2.75 3.23 -10.40
C TRP A 43 3.39 1.89 -10.10
N ASP A 44 4.69 1.86 -9.78
CA ASP A 44 5.35 0.62 -9.36
C ASP A 44 4.70 0.01 -8.11
N GLN A 45 4.28 0.83 -7.15
CA GLN A 45 3.61 0.34 -5.94
C GLN A 45 2.18 -0.14 -6.23
N PHE A 46 1.44 0.60 -7.07
CA PHE A 46 0.09 0.20 -7.48
C PHE A 46 0.10 -1.13 -8.24
N ILE A 47 1.01 -1.30 -9.20
CA ILE A 47 1.15 -2.53 -9.98
C ILE A 47 1.56 -3.70 -9.08
N GLN A 48 2.51 -3.51 -8.15
CA GLN A 48 2.89 -4.55 -7.19
C GLN A 48 1.73 -4.98 -6.29
N PHE A 49 0.91 -4.03 -5.83
CA PHE A 49 -0.27 -4.34 -5.02
C PHE A 49 -1.35 -5.05 -5.87
N ALA A 50 -1.63 -4.55 -7.06
CA ALA A 50 -2.57 -5.18 -8.01
C ALA A 50 -2.16 -6.62 -8.32
N ASN A 51 -0.87 -6.87 -8.59
CA ASN A 51 -0.32 -8.21 -8.81
C ASN A 51 -0.50 -9.17 -7.63
N ARG A 52 -0.87 -8.71 -6.43
CA ARG A 52 -1.14 -9.59 -5.27
C ARG A 52 -2.63 -9.89 -5.13
N HIS A 53 -3.48 -8.95 -5.52
CA HIS A 53 -4.91 -9.01 -5.22
C HIS A 53 -5.80 -9.25 -6.43
N LEU A 54 -5.31 -8.98 -7.64
CA LEU A 54 -6.10 -9.01 -8.87
C LEU A 54 -5.57 -10.04 -9.88
N LYS A 55 -4.63 -10.91 -9.48
CA LYS A 55 -4.25 -12.05 -10.31
C LYS A 55 -5.45 -12.98 -10.47
N LEU A 56 -5.79 -13.25 -11.72
CA LEU A 56 -6.72 -14.31 -12.13
C LEU A 56 -6.06 -15.68 -11.93
#